data_AF-A0AAV0FM46-F1
#
_entry.id   AF-A0AAV0FM46-F1
#
_cell.length_a   1.000
_cell.length_b   1.000
_cell.length_c   1.000
_cell.angle_alpha   90.00
_cell.angle_beta   90.00
_cell.angle_gamma   90.00
#
_symmetry.space_group_name_H-M   'P 1'
#
loop_
_entity.id
_entity.type
_entity.pdbx_description
1 polymer ?
#
loop_
_entity_poly.entity_id
_entity_poly.type
_entity_poly.pdbx_seq_one_letter_code
_entity_poly.pdbx_strand_id
1 'polypeptide(L)'
;MAKFLVVATGENGEGFIPPGINGLHGFSGEIMHSSQYKNGKKFQDKSVLVVGSGNSGMEIAYDLSDHGARTSIVVRNPVHVLTKEMVQLGMTLLKFLPLDIVDKLVVALSMWKFGDLSPFGLQRPNKGPFYTKRATRKSPVIDVGTSRKIKTGEIK
;
A
#
# COMPACT_ATOMS: atom_id res chain seq x y z
N MET A 1 19.59 -10.96 -38.41
CA MET A 1 18.34 -10.44 -37.83
C MET A 1 17.82 -11.42 -36.78
N ALA A 2 17.40 -10.95 -35.62
CA ALA A 2 16.78 -11.80 -34.60
C ALA A 2 15.34 -12.16 -35.01
N LYS A 3 14.93 -13.42 -34.80
CA LYS A 3 13.58 -13.92 -35.14
C LYS A 3 12.54 -13.64 -34.05
N PHE A 4 12.98 -13.33 -32.82
CA PHE A 4 12.10 -13.12 -31.67
C PHE A 4 12.59 -11.94 -30.83
N LEU A 5 11.64 -11.20 -30.24
CA LEU A 5 11.85 -10.10 -29.31
C LEU A 5 11.06 -10.39 -28.03
N VAL A 6 11.73 -10.30 -26.88
CA VAL A 6 11.10 -10.36 -25.56
C VAL A 6 11.23 -9.00 -24.91
N VAL A 7 10.11 -8.38 -24.54
CA VAL A 7 10.08 -7.09 -23.84
C VAL A 7 9.88 -7.35 -22.35
N ALA A 8 10.91 -7.10 -21.55
CA ALA A 8 10.94 -7.31 -20.11
C ALA A 8 11.26 -6.01 -19.35
N THR A 9 10.79 -4.87 -19.85
CA THR A 9 11.12 -3.53 -19.34
C THR A 9 10.39 -3.15 -18.04
N GLY A 10 9.39 -3.93 -17.62
CA GLY A 10 8.55 -3.62 -16.47
C GLY A 10 7.56 -2.46 -16.72
N GLU A 11 6.66 -2.23 -15.76
CA GLU A 11 5.59 -1.20 -15.85
C GLU A 11 5.73 -0.04 -14.84
N ASN A 12 6.70 -0.12 -13.91
CA ASN A 12 6.81 0.78 -12.75
C ASN A 12 8.08 1.65 -12.76
N GLY A 13 8.66 1.91 -13.94
CA GLY A 13 9.95 2.60 -14.07
C GLY A 13 9.89 4.11 -13.85
N GLU A 14 8.80 4.76 -14.24
CA GLU A 14 8.65 6.22 -14.16
C GLU A 14 7.74 6.63 -13.00
N GLY A 15 8.23 7.58 -12.19
CA GLY A 15 7.42 8.17 -11.14
C GLY A 15 6.37 9.10 -11.71
N PHE A 16 5.15 9.01 -11.18
CA PHE A 16 4.05 9.87 -11.62
C PHE A 16 3.54 10.72 -10.45
N ILE A 17 3.77 12.02 -10.55
CA ILE A 17 3.13 13.02 -9.69
C ILE A 17 2.05 13.70 -10.54
N PRO A 18 0.76 13.56 -10.23
CA PRO A 18 -0.31 14.18 -11.01
C PRO A 18 -0.12 15.70 -11.11
N PRO A 19 -0.22 16.31 -12.31
CA PRO A 19 -0.22 17.76 -12.44
C PRO A 19 -1.50 18.35 -11.83
N GLY A 20 -1.44 19.60 -11.37
CA GLY A 20 -2.62 20.32 -10.89
C GLY A 20 -3.09 19.94 -9.48
N ILE A 21 -2.21 19.36 -8.64
CA ILE A 21 -2.50 19.25 -7.20
C ILE A 21 -2.51 20.67 -6.61
N ASN A 22 -3.69 21.12 -6.20
CA ASN A 22 -3.88 22.46 -5.62
C ASN A 22 -2.94 22.69 -4.43
N GLY A 23 -2.24 23.81 -4.43
CA GLY A 23 -1.29 24.18 -3.39
C GLY A 23 0.10 23.56 -3.52
N LEU A 24 0.32 22.60 -4.44
CA LEU A 24 1.63 21.93 -4.57
C LEU A 24 2.73 22.88 -5.05
N HIS A 25 2.42 23.80 -5.99
CA HIS A 25 3.38 24.80 -6.49
C HIS A 25 3.82 25.83 -5.44
N GLY A 26 2.99 26.08 -4.42
CA GLY A 26 3.29 27.02 -3.34
C GLY A 26 3.87 26.34 -2.09
N PHE A 27 4.02 25.01 -2.09
CA PHE A 27 4.56 24.28 -0.96
C PHE A 27 6.07 24.48 -0.91
N SER A 28 6.56 25.03 0.21
CA SER A 28 7.98 25.33 0.42
C SER A 28 8.80 24.13 0.90
N GLY A 29 8.15 23.01 1.23
CA GLY A 29 8.82 21.79 1.64
C GLY A 29 9.29 20.92 0.48
N GLU A 30 10.05 19.87 0.81
CA GLU A 30 10.53 18.89 -0.17
C GLU A 30 9.37 18.04 -0.69
N ILE A 31 9.23 17.94 -2.02
CA ILE A 31 8.26 17.06 -2.70
C ILE A 31 9.06 16.02 -3.47
N MET A 32 8.70 14.74 -3.31
CA MET A 32 9.30 13.66 -4.08
C MET A 32 8.31 12.54 -4.37
N HIS A 33 8.56 11.82 -5.46
CA HIS A 33 7.86 10.56 -5.74
C HIS A 33 8.53 9.40 -4.98
N SER A 34 7.80 8.32 -4.72
CA SER A 34 8.33 7.13 -4.01
C SER A 34 9.57 6.52 -4.69
N SER A 35 9.69 6.64 -6.01
CA SER A 35 10.86 6.19 -6.79
C SER A 35 12.17 6.90 -6.42
N GLN A 36 12.09 8.10 -5.83
CA GLN A 36 13.24 8.87 -5.36
C GLN A 36 13.55 8.62 -3.88
N TYR A 37 12.63 8.00 -3.14
CA TYR A 37 12.82 7.66 -1.73
C TYR A 37 13.94 6.62 -1.57
N LYS A 38 14.74 6.76 -0.51
CA LYS A 38 15.84 5.84 -0.19
C LYS A 38 15.74 5.25 1.21
N ASN A 39 15.53 6.10 2.21
CA ASN A 39 15.29 5.71 3.60
C ASN A 39 14.81 6.92 4.42
N GLY A 40 14.34 6.64 5.65
CA GLY A 40 13.74 7.61 6.55
C GLY A 40 14.73 8.54 7.26
N LYS A 41 16.04 8.24 7.27
CA LYS A 41 17.04 8.95 8.09
C LYS A 41 17.04 10.47 7.88
N LYS A 42 16.88 10.93 6.62
CA LYS A 42 16.89 12.37 6.28
C LYS A 42 15.65 13.13 6.76
N PHE A 43 14.66 12.42 7.31
CA PHE A 43 13.37 12.96 7.73
C PHE A 43 13.13 12.87 9.23
N GLN A 44 14.13 12.47 10.01
CA GLN A 44 14.07 12.50 11.47
C GLN A 44 13.56 13.86 11.96
N ASP A 45 12.61 13.84 12.89
CA ASP A 45 11.92 15.00 13.49
C ASP A 45 11.12 15.88 12.52
N LYS A 46 11.11 15.58 11.22
CA LYS A 46 10.30 16.30 10.22
C LYS A 46 8.86 15.81 10.23
N SER A 47 7.95 16.69 9.83
CA SER A 47 6.57 16.31 9.49
C SER A 47 6.52 15.86 8.04
N VAL A 48 6.08 14.63 7.79
CA VAL A 48 6.05 14.03 6.45
C VAL A 48 4.65 13.49 6.15
N LEU A 49 4.10 13.93 5.03
CA LEU A 49 2.84 13.44 4.50
C LEU A 49 3.09 12.46 3.35
N VAL A 50 2.73 11.20 3.54
CA VAL A 50 2.76 10.18 2.48
C VAL A 50 1.43 10.18 1.75
N VAL A 51 1.46 10.48 0.46
CA VAL A 51 0.24 10.50 -0.37
C VAL A 51 0.08 9.16 -1.07
N GLY A 52 -0.91 8.37 -0.62
CA GLY A 52 -1.26 7.08 -1.20
C GLY A 52 -0.99 5.89 -0.27
N SER A 53 -1.89 4.92 -0.31
CA SER A 53 -1.92 3.71 0.52
C SER A 53 -1.58 2.43 -0.25
N GLY A 54 -0.78 2.53 -1.32
CA GLY A 54 -0.21 1.33 -1.97
C GLY A 54 0.91 0.71 -1.13
N ASN A 55 1.46 -0.42 -1.57
CA ASN A 55 2.58 -1.09 -0.87
C ASN A 55 3.73 -0.12 -0.58
N SER A 56 4.22 0.61 -1.60
CA SER A 56 5.30 1.59 -1.39
C SER A 56 4.93 2.69 -0.40
N GLY A 57 3.71 3.23 -0.44
CA GLY A 57 3.30 4.27 0.50
C GLY A 57 3.25 3.77 1.94
N MET A 58 2.70 2.58 2.16
CA MET A 58 2.61 1.96 3.48
C MET A 58 3.97 1.59 4.05
N GLU A 59 4.88 1.06 3.22
CA GLU A 59 6.26 0.74 3.61
C GLU A 59 7.10 2.00 3.90
N ILE A 60 6.98 3.04 3.06
CA ILE A 60 7.64 4.33 3.29
C ILE A 60 7.14 4.97 4.59
N ALA A 61 5.84 4.94 4.84
CA ALA A 61 5.29 5.49 6.08
C ALA A 61 5.80 4.75 7.32
N TYR A 62 5.94 3.42 7.22
CA TYR A 62 6.57 2.62 8.28
C TYR A 62 8.02 3.04 8.51
N ASP A 63 8.83 3.08 7.45
CA ASP A 63 10.26 3.42 7.52
C ASP A 63 10.49 4.86 8.04
N LEU A 64 9.66 5.82 7.63
CA LEU A 64 9.69 7.19 8.13
C LEU A 64 9.40 7.25 9.63
N SER A 65 8.33 6.58 10.07
CA SER A 65 7.96 6.52 11.49
C SER A 65 9.04 5.84 12.33
N ASP A 66 9.66 4.77 11.83
CA ASP A 66 10.74 4.05 12.51
C ASP A 66 12.02 4.91 12.66
N HIS A 67 12.26 5.83 11.72
CA HIS A 67 13.34 6.81 11.76
C HIS A 67 12.98 8.11 12.49
N GLY A 68 11.86 8.16 13.22
CA GLY A 68 11.48 9.30 14.06
C GLY A 68 10.83 10.47 13.31
N ALA A 69 10.35 10.28 12.08
CA ALA A 69 9.55 11.30 11.38
C ALA A 69 8.10 11.31 11.90
N ARG A 70 7.52 12.52 12.03
CA ARG A 70 6.09 12.71 12.32
C ARG A 70 5.29 12.43 11.05
N THR A 71 4.84 11.19 10.91
CA THR A 71 4.33 10.65 9.65
C THR A 71 2.81 10.68 9.60
N SER A 72 2.25 11.09 8.46
CA SER A 72 0.82 10.98 8.18
C SER A 72 0.57 10.39 6.80
N ILE A 73 -0.55 9.68 6.60
CA ILE A 73 -0.89 9.05 5.31
C ILE A 73 -2.21 9.60 4.78
N VAL A 74 -2.22 10.03 3.51
CA VAL A 74 -3.45 10.35 2.78
C VAL A 74 -3.94 9.11 2.04
N VAL A 75 -5.14 8.66 2.38
CA VAL A 75 -5.81 7.51 1.77
C VAL A 75 -7.02 7.99 0.98
N ARG A 76 -7.01 7.79 -0.34
CA ARG A 76 -8.15 8.18 -1.21
C ARG A 76 -9.10 7.03 -1.49
N ASN A 77 -8.57 5.82 -1.68
CA ASN A 77 -9.35 4.67 -2.14
C ASN A 77 -9.29 3.55 -1.09
N PRO A 78 -10.35 2.73 -0.98
CA PRO A 78 -10.34 1.55 -0.15
C PRO A 78 -9.21 0.59 -0.53
N VAL A 79 -8.64 -0.10 0.46
CA VAL A 79 -7.53 -1.04 0.31
C VAL A 79 -7.68 -2.26 1.21
N HIS A 80 -7.30 -3.43 0.70
CA HIS A 80 -7.16 -4.63 1.53
C HIS A 80 -5.78 -4.65 2.16
N VAL A 81 -5.72 -4.86 3.48
CA VAL A 81 -4.47 -5.02 4.24
C VAL A 81 -4.33 -6.49 4.64
N LEU A 82 -3.28 -7.14 4.15
CA LEU A 82 -3.01 -8.57 4.33
C LEU A 82 -1.57 -8.81 4.76
N THR A 83 -1.25 -9.99 5.29
CA THR A 83 0.14 -10.42 5.40
C THR A 83 0.57 -11.22 4.16
N LYS A 84 1.88 -11.40 3.97
CA LYS A 84 2.42 -12.23 2.89
C LYS A 84 1.91 -13.67 2.97
N GLU A 85 1.78 -14.20 4.18
CA GLU A 85 1.30 -15.57 4.44
C GLU A 85 -0.16 -15.73 4.04
N MET A 86 -1.01 -14.74 4.34
CA MET A 86 -2.42 -14.75 3.92
C MET A 86 -2.56 -14.75 2.40
N VAL A 87 -1.73 -13.96 1.71
CA VAL A 87 -1.74 -13.92 0.24
C VAL A 87 -1.24 -15.24 -0.34
N GLN A 88 -0.16 -15.81 0.20
CA GLN A 88 0.38 -17.10 -0.24
C GLN A 88 -0.64 -18.23 -0.02
N LEU A 89 -1.31 -18.24 1.13
CA LEU A 89 -2.37 -19.17 1.44
C LEU A 89 -3.51 -19.03 0.42
N GLY A 90 -4.02 -17.81 0.21
CA GLY A 90 -5.10 -17.59 -0.75
C GLY A 90 -4.74 -18.00 -2.18
N MET A 91 -3.52 -17.69 -2.64
CA MET A 91 -3.03 -18.15 -3.95
C MET A 91 -2.97 -19.68 -4.06
N THR A 92 -2.62 -20.37 -2.97
CA THR A 92 -2.60 -21.83 -2.91
C THR A 92 -4.02 -22.40 -2.95
N LEU A 93 -4.93 -21.84 -2.16
CA LEU A 93 -6.33 -22.25 -2.10
C LEU A 93 -7.09 -22.01 -3.41
N LEU A 94 -6.76 -20.96 -4.16
CA LEU A 94 -7.36 -20.69 -5.47
C LEU A 94 -7.14 -21.79 -6.51
N LYS A 95 -6.21 -22.73 -6.28
CA LYS A 95 -6.02 -23.92 -7.12
C LYS A 95 -7.08 -24.99 -6.89
N PHE A 96 -7.76 -24.96 -5.74
CA PHE A 96 -8.66 -26.02 -5.28
C PHE A 96 -10.06 -25.52 -4.92
N LEU A 97 -10.22 -24.22 -4.63
CA LEU A 97 -11.47 -23.63 -4.16
C LEU A 97 -11.93 -22.47 -5.07
N PRO A 98 -13.25 -22.24 -5.18
CA PRO A 98 -13.82 -21.08 -5.84
C PRO A 98 -13.32 -19.74 -5.25
N LEU A 99 -13.17 -18.74 -6.11
CA LEU A 99 -12.63 -17.43 -5.75
C LEU A 99 -13.38 -16.75 -4.60
N ASP A 100 -14.71 -16.80 -4.59
CA ASP A 100 -15.52 -16.16 -3.55
C ASP A 100 -15.31 -16.79 -2.16
N ILE A 101 -15.05 -18.10 -2.10
CA ILE A 101 -14.74 -18.80 -0.83
C ILE A 101 -13.38 -18.37 -0.32
N VAL A 102 -12.37 -18.33 -1.21
CA VAL A 102 -11.02 -17.90 -0.84
C VAL A 102 -11.00 -16.45 -0.38
N ASP A 103 -11.69 -15.56 -1.10
CA ASP A 103 -11.78 -14.15 -0.73
C ASP A 103 -12.43 -13.96 0.65
N LYS A 104 -13.55 -14.65 0.94
CA LYS A 104 -14.19 -14.59 2.27
C LYS A 104 -13.26 -15.09 3.37
N LEU A 105 -12.55 -16.20 3.14
CA LEU A 105 -11.61 -16.77 4.10
C LEU A 105 -10.45 -15.80 4.39
N VAL A 106 -9.84 -15.22 3.35
CA VAL A 106 -8.71 -14.28 3.53
C VAL A 106 -9.16 -12.97 4.16
N VAL A 107 -10.36 -12.48 3.86
CA VAL A 107 -10.94 -11.32 4.55
C VAL A 107 -11.19 -11.62 6.04
N ALA A 108 -11.67 -12.83 6.38
CA ALA A 108 -11.87 -13.24 7.76
C ALA A 108 -10.52 -13.30 8.53
N LEU A 109 -9.47 -13.86 7.91
CA LEU A 109 -8.12 -13.88 8.49
C LEU A 109 -7.56 -12.46 8.69
N SER A 110 -7.77 -11.57 7.71
CA SER A 110 -7.40 -10.15 7.81
C SER A 110 -8.11 -9.48 8.97
N MET A 111 -9.44 -9.68 9.12
CA MET A 111 -10.20 -9.15 10.26
C MET A 111 -9.72 -9.70 11.59
N TRP A 112 -9.40 -10.99 11.67
CA TRP A 112 -8.90 -11.57 12.90
C TRP A 112 -7.53 -11.00 13.29
N LYS A 113 -6.63 -10.78 12.32
CA LYS A 113 -5.28 -10.26 12.58
C LYS A 113 -5.23 -8.76 12.83
N PHE A 114 -5.93 -7.98 12.00
CA PHE A 114 -5.82 -6.51 11.98
C PHE A 114 -7.05 -5.82 12.57
N GLY A 115 -8.17 -6.52 12.78
CA GLY A 115 -9.43 -5.90 13.16
C GLY A 115 -10.00 -4.98 12.08
N ASP A 116 -10.92 -4.11 12.47
CA ASP A 116 -11.43 -3.04 11.62
C ASP A 116 -10.47 -1.85 11.63
N LEU A 117 -10.00 -1.45 10.45
CA LEU A 117 -9.11 -0.30 10.25
C LEU A 117 -9.86 0.94 9.75
N SER A 118 -11.18 0.84 9.52
CA SER A 118 -12.02 1.94 9.05
C SER A 118 -11.99 3.18 9.97
N PRO A 119 -11.95 3.06 11.31
CA PRO A 119 -11.80 4.22 12.21
C PRO A 119 -10.51 5.03 11.99
N PHE A 120 -9.50 4.41 11.36
CA PHE A 120 -8.21 5.02 11.05
C PHE A 120 -8.11 5.45 9.57
N GLY A 121 -9.24 5.51 8.85
CA GLY A 121 -9.29 5.95 7.45
C GLY A 121 -8.93 4.88 6.41
N LEU A 122 -8.55 3.66 6.84
CA LEU A 122 -8.27 2.54 5.94
C LEU A 122 -9.54 1.72 5.71
N GLN A 123 -10.36 2.18 4.77
CA GLN A 123 -11.58 1.49 4.38
C GLN A 123 -11.28 0.24 3.55
N ARG A 124 -12.03 -0.84 3.79
CA ARG A 124 -11.92 -2.07 3.00
C ARG A 124 -12.80 -2.02 1.75
N PRO A 125 -12.34 -2.49 0.58
CA PRO A 125 -13.19 -2.68 -0.59
C PRO A 125 -14.32 -3.69 -0.36
N ASN A 126 -15.48 -3.49 -0.99
CA ASN A 126 -16.63 -4.40 -0.90
C ASN A 126 -16.38 -5.78 -1.52
N LYS A 127 -15.52 -5.86 -2.53
CA LYS A 127 -15.11 -7.11 -3.18
C LYS A 127 -13.81 -7.60 -2.56
N GLY A 128 -13.60 -8.92 -2.51
CA GLY A 128 -12.42 -9.51 -1.89
C GLY A 128 -11.11 -9.18 -2.61
N PRO A 129 -9.96 -9.46 -1.96
CA PRO A 129 -8.65 -9.05 -2.44
C PRO A 129 -8.27 -9.69 -3.77
N PHE A 130 -8.59 -10.97 -3.99
CA PHE A 130 -8.27 -11.67 -5.24
C PHE A 130 -9.24 -11.30 -6.35
N TYR A 131 -10.53 -11.11 -6.06
CA TYR A 131 -11.47 -10.52 -7.02
C TYR A 131 -10.97 -9.16 -7.51
N THR A 132 -10.66 -8.26 -6.57
CA THR A 132 -10.25 -6.89 -6.86
C THR A 132 -8.98 -6.86 -7.70
N LYS A 133 -8.01 -7.73 -7.38
CA LYS A 133 -6.79 -7.88 -8.18
C LYS A 133 -7.08 -8.32 -9.62
N ARG A 134 -8.00 -9.29 -9.82
CA ARG A 134 -8.38 -9.74 -11.18
C ARG A 134 -9.13 -8.66 -11.96
N ALA A 135 -10.03 -7.94 -11.30
CA ALA A 135 -10.90 -6.96 -11.95
C ALA A 135 -10.20 -5.62 -12.25
N THR A 136 -9.35 -5.13 -11.36
CA THR A 136 -8.78 -3.77 -11.45
C THR A 136 -7.27 -3.72 -11.45
N ARG A 137 -6.58 -4.87 -11.42
CA ARG A 137 -5.12 -5.01 -11.25
C ARG A 137 -4.56 -4.40 -9.96
N LYS A 138 -5.41 -3.99 -9.02
CA LYS A 138 -4.98 -3.45 -7.72
C LYS A 138 -4.69 -4.60 -6.77
N SER A 139 -3.44 -4.73 -6.35
CA SER A 139 -3.05 -5.73 -5.36
C SER A 139 -3.39 -5.24 -3.95
N PRO A 140 -3.67 -6.17 -3.01
CA PRO A 140 -3.73 -5.83 -1.59
C PRO A 140 -2.38 -5.28 -1.10
N VAL A 141 -2.43 -4.47 -0.04
CA VAL A 141 -1.25 -4.06 0.70
C VAL A 141 -0.77 -5.23 1.55
N ILE A 142 0.52 -5.51 1.46
CA ILE A 142 1.22 -6.42 2.35
C ILE A 142 1.74 -5.60 3.53
N ASP A 143 1.11 -5.75 4.69
CA ASP A 143 1.49 -5.01 5.88
C ASP A 143 2.79 -5.55 6.48
N VAL A 144 3.74 -4.65 6.71
CA VAL A 144 5.02 -4.93 7.38
C VAL A 144 5.05 -4.43 8.83
N GLY A 145 3.93 -3.92 9.34
CA GLY A 145 3.81 -3.32 10.66
C GLY A 145 3.20 -1.91 10.65
N THR A 146 2.94 -1.33 9.48
CA THR A 146 2.33 -0.01 9.33
C THR A 146 0.97 0.06 10.01
N SER A 147 0.14 -0.98 9.86
CA SER A 147 -1.17 -1.06 10.49
C SER A 147 -1.12 -0.95 12.02
N ARG A 148 -0.10 -1.54 12.65
CA ARG A 148 0.14 -1.43 14.10
C ARG A 148 0.48 0.00 14.49
N LYS A 149 1.39 0.65 13.76
CA LYS A 149 1.80 2.04 14.01
C LYS A 149 0.66 3.05 13.80
N ILE A 150 -0.24 2.78 12.85
CA ILE A 150 -1.48 3.55 12.68
C ILE A 150 -2.38 3.40 13.92
N LYS A 151 -2.55 2.17 14.41
CA LYS A 151 -3.37 1.90 15.60
C LYS A 151 -2.81 2.51 16.88
N THR A 152 -1.50 2.57 17.03
CA THR A 152 -0.83 3.20 18.19
C THR A 152 -0.74 4.73 18.07
N GLY A 153 -1.11 5.29 16.92
CA GLY A 153 -1.05 6.74 16.66
C GLY A 153 0.36 7.27 16.34
N GLU A 154 1.34 6.37 16.16
CA GLU A 154 2.69 6.73 15.67
C GLU A 154 2.65 7.20 14.21
N ILE A 155 1.66 6.73 13.45
CA ILE A 155 1.32 7.19 12.10
C ILE A 155 -0.13 7.68 12.14
N LYS A 156 -0.39 8.86 11.56
CA LYS A 156 -1.72 9.48 11.53
C LYS A 156 -2.41 9.39 10.17
#